data_AF-A0A1F8QRV8-F1
#
_entry.id   AF-A0A1F8QRV8-F1
#
_cell.length_a   1.000
_cell.length_b   1.000
_cell.length_c   1.000
_cell.angle_alpha   90.00
_cell.angle_beta   90.00
_cell.angle_gamma   90.00
#
_symmetry.space_group_name_H-M   'P 1'
#
loop_
_entity.id
_entity.type
_entity.pdbx_description
1 polymer ?
#
loop_
_entity_poly.entity_id
_entity_poly.type
_entity_poly.pdbx_seq_one_letter_code
_entity_poly.pdbx_strand_id
1 'polypeptide(L)'
;MIIAGIHGGAEGNTIALADQLIAYLRQNPQAVPHGYTLYILRSLNPDGEVLGNVPGGRPNANGVDLNRNFDVGWQADLKGNGCSSAPGTAGAGPGSEPETRALKGFLQASQVEVLISYHSAYLGIFPSGDPARPESVRLAEAIHDISNYPYPPVRNGCEYAGTLVDWAASNGVKAAVDVELNSDVDTEFETNLRVLSLLLSFEPQIPPTLPAITPFDTLPGQTITPTIGVTSTITPTVKLRIPRTPEIPPNP
;
A
#
# COMPACT_ATOMS: atom_id res chain seq x y z
N MET A 1 7.55 -6.80 1.19
CA MET A 1 7.09 -7.81 0.21
C MET A 1 6.97 -7.16 -1.15
N ILE A 2 7.33 -7.87 -2.21
CA ILE A 2 7.09 -7.48 -3.60
C ILE A 2 6.12 -8.47 -4.23
N ILE A 3 5.15 -7.97 -4.98
CA ILE A 3 4.19 -8.77 -5.76
C ILE A 3 4.24 -8.31 -7.21
N ALA A 4 4.18 -9.25 -8.14
CA ALA A 4 4.11 -8.99 -9.57
C ALA A 4 3.06 -9.87 -10.24
N GLY A 5 2.73 -9.56 -11.49
CA GLY A 5 1.89 -10.40 -12.33
C GLY A 5 0.44 -10.53 -11.85
N ILE A 6 -0.10 -9.52 -11.16
CA ILE A 6 -1.53 -9.51 -10.79
C ILE A 6 -2.43 -9.38 -12.02
N HIS A 7 -1.97 -8.69 -13.06
CA HIS A 7 -2.60 -8.68 -14.39
C HIS A 7 -1.88 -9.62 -15.38
N GLY A 8 -1.30 -10.72 -14.87
CA GLY A 8 -0.77 -11.83 -15.66
C GLY A 8 0.14 -11.41 -16.80
N GLY A 9 -0.08 -12.00 -17.98
CA GLY A 9 0.76 -11.82 -19.16
C GLY A 9 0.62 -10.43 -19.81
N ALA A 10 -0.49 -9.74 -19.56
CA ALA A 10 -0.68 -8.36 -20.03
C ALA A 10 0.31 -7.38 -19.37
N GLU A 11 0.84 -7.75 -18.20
CA GLU A 11 1.89 -7.02 -17.48
C GLU A 11 3.13 -7.92 -17.27
N GLY A 12 3.47 -8.72 -18.29
CA GLY A 12 4.51 -9.74 -18.22
C GLY A 12 5.92 -9.20 -17.92
N ASN A 13 6.18 -7.92 -18.12
CA ASN A 13 7.43 -7.28 -17.71
C ASN A 13 7.55 -7.15 -16.18
N THR A 14 6.46 -7.03 -15.42
CA THR A 14 6.50 -7.06 -13.95
C THR A 14 6.95 -8.43 -13.44
N ILE A 15 6.47 -9.48 -14.10
CA ILE A 15 6.82 -10.89 -13.89
C ILE A 15 8.31 -11.09 -14.22
N ALA A 16 8.78 -10.57 -15.35
CA ALA A 16 10.20 -10.62 -15.72
C ALA A 16 11.10 -9.84 -14.73
N LEU A 17 10.64 -8.67 -14.25
CA LEU A 17 11.32 -7.91 -13.20
C LEU A 17 11.47 -8.74 -11.91
N ALA A 18 10.39 -9.40 -11.47
CA ALA A 18 10.46 -10.28 -10.30
C ALA A 18 11.49 -11.40 -10.48
N ASP A 19 11.60 -12.01 -11.66
CA ASP A 19 12.64 -13.01 -11.94
C ASP A 19 14.05 -12.43 -11.83
N GLN A 20 14.28 -11.24 -12.39
CA GLN A 20 15.58 -10.59 -12.33
C GLN A 20 15.97 -10.23 -10.89
N LEU A 21 15.02 -9.73 -10.08
CA LEU A 21 15.25 -9.44 -8.67
C LEU A 21 15.56 -10.73 -7.88
N ILE A 22 14.82 -11.82 -8.13
CA ILE A 22 15.09 -13.14 -7.54
C ILE A 22 16.49 -13.64 -7.93
N ALA A 23 16.86 -13.52 -9.21
CA ALA A 23 18.16 -13.95 -9.71
C ALA A 23 19.30 -13.13 -9.09
N TYR A 24 19.12 -11.81 -8.95
CA TYR A 24 20.06 -10.93 -8.27
C TYR A 24 20.23 -11.32 -6.80
N LEU A 25 19.14 -11.53 -6.07
CA LEU A 25 19.16 -11.88 -4.64
C LEU A 25 19.78 -13.25 -4.37
N ARG A 26 19.63 -14.21 -5.28
CA ARG A 26 20.33 -15.50 -5.20
C ARG A 26 21.85 -15.36 -5.29
N GLN A 27 22.33 -14.38 -6.06
CA GLN A 27 23.75 -14.08 -6.20
C GLN A 27 24.26 -13.12 -5.11
N ASN A 28 23.35 -12.35 -4.49
CA ASN A 28 23.64 -11.32 -3.51
C ASN A 28 22.77 -11.46 -2.25
N PRO A 29 22.82 -12.61 -1.54
CA PRO A 29 21.94 -12.85 -0.39
C PRO A 29 22.15 -11.81 0.74
N GLN A 30 23.35 -11.23 0.84
CA GLN A 30 23.68 -10.16 1.79
C GLN A 30 22.93 -8.84 1.53
N ALA A 31 22.27 -8.69 0.38
CA ALA A 31 21.48 -7.50 0.08
C ALA A 31 20.24 -7.40 1.00
N VAL A 32 19.73 -8.52 1.51
CA VAL A 32 18.65 -8.53 2.52
C VAL A 32 19.29 -8.37 3.90
N PRO A 33 19.02 -7.28 4.63
CA PRO A 33 19.62 -7.06 5.95
C PRO A 33 19.17 -8.13 6.96
N HIS A 34 20.04 -8.41 7.94
CA HIS A 34 19.68 -9.28 9.05
C HIS A 34 18.44 -8.73 9.80
N GLY A 35 17.58 -9.64 10.25
CA GLY A 35 16.34 -9.29 10.95
C GLY A 35 15.15 -9.01 10.03
N TYR A 36 15.35 -8.90 8.71
CA TYR A 36 14.28 -8.76 7.74
C TYR A 36 13.98 -10.08 7.02
N THR A 37 12.72 -10.28 6.65
CA THR A 37 12.30 -11.32 5.71
C THR A 37 11.72 -10.66 4.46
N LEU A 38 12.33 -10.94 3.31
CA LEU A 38 11.83 -10.48 2.02
C LEU A 38 11.04 -11.59 1.34
N TYR A 39 9.76 -11.32 1.05
CA TYR A 39 8.93 -12.15 0.19
C TYR A 39 8.79 -11.50 -1.19
N ILE A 40 8.95 -12.31 -2.25
CA ILE A 40 8.66 -11.93 -3.64
C ILE A 40 7.65 -12.94 -4.20
N LEU A 41 6.43 -12.49 -4.47
CA LEU A 41 5.45 -13.26 -5.22
C LEU A 41 5.64 -12.94 -6.70
N ARG A 42 6.26 -13.87 -7.42
CA ARG A 42 6.61 -13.74 -8.84
C ARG A 42 5.41 -13.41 -9.73
N SER A 43 4.32 -14.15 -9.56
CA SER A 43 3.14 -14.08 -10.42
C SER A 43 1.91 -14.45 -9.60
N LEU A 44 1.00 -13.50 -9.42
CA LEU A 44 -0.28 -13.73 -8.74
C LEU A 44 -1.33 -14.33 -9.70
N ASN A 45 -1.25 -14.01 -11.00
CA ASN A 45 -2.14 -14.53 -12.04
C ASN A 45 -1.36 -15.43 -13.03
N PRO A 46 -1.02 -16.68 -12.65
CA PRO A 46 -0.32 -17.61 -13.54
C PRO A 46 -1.15 -18.03 -14.76
N ASP A 47 -2.49 -18.00 -14.66
CA ASP A 47 -3.38 -18.31 -15.78
C ASP A 47 -3.26 -17.25 -16.88
N GLY A 48 -3.30 -15.98 -16.49
CA GLY A 48 -3.09 -14.86 -17.39
C GLY A 48 -1.66 -14.81 -17.94
N GLU A 49 -0.65 -15.19 -17.14
CA GLU A 49 0.74 -15.29 -17.58
C GLU A 49 0.92 -16.20 -18.80
N VAL A 50 0.30 -17.39 -18.78
CA VAL A 50 0.38 -18.37 -19.88
C VAL A 50 -0.21 -17.82 -21.20
N LEU A 51 -1.13 -16.86 -21.12
CA LEU A 51 -1.74 -16.23 -22.31
C LEU A 51 -0.83 -15.17 -22.96
N GLY A 52 0.18 -14.68 -22.24
CA GLY A 52 1.11 -13.65 -22.71
C GLY A 52 0.50 -12.25 -22.80
N ASN A 53 1.19 -11.35 -23.51
CA ASN A 53 0.81 -9.93 -23.61
C ASN A 53 -0.34 -9.73 -24.60
N VAL A 54 -1.54 -10.06 -24.15
CA VAL A 54 -2.81 -9.85 -24.84
C VAL A 54 -3.86 -9.37 -23.83
N PRO A 55 -4.96 -8.69 -24.25
CA PRO A 55 -6.00 -8.23 -23.32
C PRO A 55 -6.59 -9.34 -22.43
N GLY A 56 -6.66 -10.57 -22.94
CA GLY A 56 -7.12 -11.74 -22.18
C GLY A 56 -6.13 -12.22 -21.12
N GLY A 57 -4.86 -11.81 -21.17
CA GLY A 57 -3.84 -12.14 -20.17
C GLY A 57 -3.92 -11.28 -18.90
N ARG A 58 -4.76 -10.23 -18.89
CA ARG A 58 -5.01 -9.39 -17.71
C ARG A 58 -5.84 -10.11 -16.63
N PRO A 59 -7.08 -10.54 -16.92
CA PRO A 59 -7.87 -11.26 -15.93
C PRO A 59 -7.32 -12.68 -15.71
N ASN A 60 -7.76 -13.34 -14.63
CA ASN A 60 -7.50 -14.77 -14.44
C ASN A 60 -8.39 -15.65 -15.35
N ALA A 61 -8.30 -16.98 -15.23
CA ALA A 61 -9.07 -17.91 -16.06
C ALA A 61 -10.60 -17.76 -15.94
N ASN A 62 -11.11 -17.15 -14.86
CA ASN A 62 -12.53 -16.87 -14.68
C ASN A 62 -12.96 -15.52 -15.28
N GLY A 63 -12.04 -14.79 -15.94
CA GLY A 63 -12.32 -13.47 -16.49
C GLY A 63 -12.41 -12.37 -15.42
N VAL A 64 -11.80 -12.59 -14.24
CA VAL A 64 -11.82 -11.63 -13.13
C VAL A 64 -10.51 -10.84 -13.09
N ASP A 65 -10.64 -9.52 -13.00
CA ASP A 65 -9.51 -8.64 -12.68
C ASP A 65 -9.19 -8.80 -11.18
N LEU A 66 -8.07 -9.47 -10.88
CA LEU A 66 -7.69 -9.77 -9.50
C LEU A 66 -7.49 -8.49 -8.68
N ASN A 67 -7.06 -7.37 -9.29
CA ASN A 67 -6.91 -6.09 -8.61
C ASN A 67 -8.23 -5.31 -8.48
N ARG A 68 -9.37 -5.96 -8.71
CA ARG A 68 -10.72 -5.50 -8.39
C ARG A 68 -11.48 -6.49 -7.50
N ASN A 69 -10.86 -7.61 -7.13
CA ASN A 69 -11.52 -8.70 -6.41
C ASN A 69 -11.34 -8.64 -4.89
N PHE A 70 -10.57 -7.71 -4.35
CA PHE A 70 -10.39 -7.61 -2.89
C PHE A 70 -11.63 -6.98 -2.22
N ASP A 71 -11.85 -7.27 -0.93
CA ASP A 71 -13.09 -6.88 -0.23
C ASP A 71 -13.19 -5.39 0.12
N VAL A 72 -12.07 -4.66 0.06
CA VAL A 72 -12.00 -3.24 0.41
C VAL A 72 -12.76 -2.38 -0.60
N GLY A 73 -13.90 -1.83 -0.16
CA GLY A 73 -14.73 -0.99 -1.03
C GLY A 73 -15.17 -1.68 -2.32
N TRP A 74 -15.21 -3.02 -2.36
CA TRP A 74 -15.50 -3.80 -3.56
C TRP A 74 -16.78 -3.37 -4.26
N GLN A 75 -16.75 -3.29 -5.59
CA GLN A 75 -17.88 -2.92 -6.43
C GLN A 75 -18.08 -3.95 -7.53
N ALA A 76 -19.32 -4.43 -7.69
CA ALA A 76 -19.65 -5.40 -8.73
C ALA A 76 -19.55 -4.81 -10.16
N ASP A 77 -19.93 -3.55 -10.33
CA ASP A 77 -19.98 -2.87 -11.63
C ASP A 77 -18.75 -1.98 -11.86
N LEU A 78 -17.77 -2.51 -12.59
CA LEU A 78 -16.57 -1.78 -13.03
C LEU A 78 -16.82 -0.78 -14.18
N LYS A 79 -18.03 -0.72 -14.74
CA LYS A 79 -18.35 0.30 -15.75
C LYS A 79 -18.90 1.57 -15.10
N GLY A 80 -19.66 1.40 -14.01
CA GLY A 80 -20.23 2.51 -13.23
C GLY A 80 -19.20 3.40 -12.52
N ASN A 81 -17.96 2.92 -12.35
CA ASN A 81 -16.89 3.59 -11.62
C ASN A 81 -15.84 4.27 -12.54
N GLY A 82 -16.14 4.43 -13.83
CA GLY A 82 -15.25 5.09 -14.80
C GLY A 82 -14.12 4.20 -15.35
N CYS A 83 -14.02 2.93 -14.94
CA CYS A 83 -12.97 1.99 -15.36
C CYS A 83 -13.33 1.18 -16.62
N SER A 84 -14.19 1.73 -17.49
CA SER A 84 -14.89 0.99 -18.56
C SER A 84 -14.00 0.35 -19.64
N SER A 85 -12.71 0.69 -19.69
CA SER A 85 -11.74 0.15 -20.63
C SER A 85 -10.95 -1.07 -20.11
N ALA A 86 -11.02 -1.39 -18.82
CA ALA A 86 -10.27 -2.50 -18.24
C ALA A 86 -10.90 -3.87 -18.59
N PRO A 87 -10.14 -4.82 -19.15
CA PRO A 87 -10.61 -6.19 -19.36
C PRO A 87 -10.98 -6.90 -18.05
N GLY A 88 -12.13 -7.57 -18.03
CA GLY A 88 -12.56 -8.46 -16.94
C GLY A 88 -13.75 -7.94 -16.12
N THR A 89 -14.03 -8.63 -15.03
CA THR A 89 -15.07 -8.29 -14.02
C THR A 89 -14.44 -8.18 -12.64
N ALA A 90 -15.20 -7.67 -11.65
CA ALA A 90 -14.77 -7.68 -10.24
C ALA A 90 -14.93 -9.05 -9.55
N GLY A 91 -15.40 -10.08 -10.28
CA GLY A 91 -15.76 -11.39 -9.76
C GLY A 91 -17.21 -11.51 -9.29
N ALA A 92 -17.60 -12.72 -8.88
CA ALA A 92 -18.96 -13.00 -8.38
C ALA A 92 -19.23 -12.38 -7.00
N GLY A 93 -18.17 -11.95 -6.32
CA GLY A 93 -18.19 -11.29 -5.02
C GLY A 93 -16.76 -10.98 -4.57
N PRO A 94 -16.59 -10.24 -3.46
CA PRO A 94 -15.27 -9.94 -2.92
C PRO A 94 -14.55 -11.24 -2.48
N GLY A 95 -13.32 -11.43 -2.93
CA GLY A 95 -12.51 -12.62 -2.67
C GLY A 95 -13.08 -13.90 -3.31
N SER A 96 -13.81 -13.77 -4.42
CA SER A 96 -14.32 -14.91 -5.17
C SER A 96 -13.20 -15.76 -5.77
N GLU A 97 -12.06 -15.14 -6.10
CA GLU A 97 -10.97 -15.82 -6.79
C GLU A 97 -10.03 -16.55 -5.83
N PRO A 98 -9.60 -17.78 -6.17
CA PRO A 98 -8.68 -18.56 -5.33
C PRO A 98 -7.33 -17.86 -5.13
N GLU A 99 -6.82 -17.15 -6.13
CA GLU A 99 -5.57 -16.37 -6.09
C GLU A 99 -5.66 -15.26 -5.05
N THR A 100 -6.76 -14.48 -5.10
CA THR A 100 -7.06 -13.43 -4.12
C THR A 100 -7.15 -14.01 -2.70
N ARG A 101 -7.87 -15.13 -2.50
CA ARG A 101 -7.94 -15.79 -1.18
C ARG A 101 -6.59 -16.28 -0.68
N ALA A 102 -5.78 -16.88 -1.54
CA ALA A 102 -4.47 -17.38 -1.20
C ALA A 102 -3.54 -16.25 -0.75
N LEU A 103 -3.50 -15.14 -1.49
CA LEU A 103 -2.70 -13.98 -1.13
C LEU A 103 -3.15 -13.33 0.17
N LYS A 104 -4.47 -13.19 0.39
CA LYS A 104 -5.02 -12.67 1.65
C LYS A 104 -4.55 -13.51 2.84
N GLY A 105 -4.68 -14.84 2.74
CA GLY A 105 -4.23 -15.75 3.79
C GLY A 105 -2.73 -15.66 4.05
N PHE A 106 -1.93 -15.56 2.99
CA PHE A 106 -0.48 -15.40 3.10
C PHE A 106 -0.08 -14.09 3.80
N LEU A 107 -0.67 -12.96 3.40
CA LEU A 107 -0.39 -11.65 3.98
C LEU A 107 -0.73 -11.60 5.47
N GLN A 108 -1.86 -12.21 5.86
CA GLN A 108 -2.28 -12.32 7.26
C GLN A 108 -1.34 -13.21 8.10
N ALA A 109 -0.87 -14.32 7.53
CA ALA A 109 0.02 -15.24 8.22
C ALA A 109 1.46 -14.74 8.35
N SER A 110 1.93 -13.94 7.38
CA SER A 110 3.35 -13.57 7.23
C SER A 110 3.73 -12.24 7.88
N GLN A 111 2.77 -11.53 8.50
CA GLN A 111 2.97 -10.23 9.16
C GLN A 111 3.71 -9.20 8.28
N VAL A 112 3.32 -9.09 7.01
CA VAL A 112 3.96 -8.15 6.07
C VAL A 112 3.75 -6.70 6.53
N GLU A 113 4.83 -5.94 6.66
CA GLU A 113 4.77 -4.53 7.09
C GLU A 113 4.72 -3.54 5.93
N VAL A 114 5.44 -3.84 4.84
CA VAL A 114 5.57 -2.98 3.66
C VAL A 114 5.35 -3.80 2.40
N LEU A 115 4.55 -3.29 1.47
CA LEU A 115 4.17 -3.99 0.24
C LEU A 115 4.33 -3.09 -0.98
N ILE A 116 5.01 -3.60 -2.01
CA ILE A 116 5.03 -3.03 -3.35
C ILE A 116 4.35 -4.04 -4.28
N SER A 117 3.33 -3.60 -4.99
CA SER A 117 2.66 -4.35 -6.04
C SER A 117 3.00 -3.71 -7.38
N TYR A 118 3.76 -4.43 -8.22
CA TYR A 118 4.16 -3.93 -9.53
C TYR A 118 3.07 -4.16 -10.57
N HIS A 119 2.82 -3.11 -11.34
CA HIS A 119 1.91 -3.04 -12.47
C HIS A 119 2.61 -2.47 -13.71
N SER A 120 1.94 -2.53 -14.85
CA SER A 120 2.44 -1.84 -16.05
C SER A 120 1.31 -1.52 -17.03
N ALA A 121 1.33 -0.41 -17.75
CA ALA A 121 2.34 0.64 -17.73
C ALA A 121 1.66 1.99 -17.52
N TYR A 122 2.48 2.98 -17.19
CA TYR A 122 2.11 4.39 -17.05
C TYR A 122 1.28 4.68 -15.78
N LEU A 123 0.80 5.91 -15.62
CA LEU A 123 0.00 6.35 -14.46
C LEU A 123 0.76 6.55 -13.14
N GLY A 124 1.87 5.87 -12.89
CA GLY A 124 2.79 6.18 -11.79
C GLY A 124 2.50 5.43 -10.49
N ILE A 125 2.68 6.08 -9.34
CA ILE A 125 2.65 5.42 -8.03
C ILE A 125 1.34 5.72 -7.31
N PHE A 126 0.59 4.68 -6.95
CA PHE A 126 -0.67 4.79 -6.22
C PHE A 126 -0.48 4.35 -4.77
N PRO A 127 -0.44 5.29 -3.80
CA PRO A 127 -0.43 4.96 -2.39
C PRO A 127 -1.80 4.46 -1.95
N SER A 128 -1.81 3.42 -1.12
CA SER A 128 -3.05 2.85 -0.58
C SER A 128 -3.82 3.79 0.34
N GLY A 129 -5.14 3.64 0.32
CA GLY A 129 -6.14 4.39 1.07
C GLY A 129 -6.86 5.44 0.23
N ASP A 130 -8.12 5.69 0.57
CA ASP A 130 -8.86 6.87 0.13
C ASP A 130 -9.53 7.55 1.34
N PRO A 131 -8.98 8.68 1.84
CA PRO A 131 -7.75 9.34 1.40
C PRO A 131 -6.49 8.48 1.65
N ALA A 132 -5.44 8.72 0.86
CA ALA A 132 -4.18 7.98 0.94
C ALA A 132 -3.56 8.04 2.34
N ARG A 133 -3.05 6.91 2.81
CA ARG A 133 -2.47 6.78 4.15
C ARG A 133 -1.08 7.44 4.20
N PRO A 134 -0.72 8.12 5.30
CA PRO A 134 0.55 8.85 5.41
C PRO A 134 1.80 8.00 5.10
N GLU A 135 1.88 6.77 5.62
CA GLU A 135 3.04 5.90 5.37
C GLU A 135 3.11 5.39 3.92
N SER A 136 1.96 5.15 3.29
CA SER A 136 1.90 4.80 1.86
C SER A 136 2.30 6.00 0.99
N VAL A 137 1.91 7.22 1.37
CA VAL A 137 2.36 8.46 0.73
C VAL A 137 3.88 8.62 0.85
N ARG A 138 4.45 8.43 2.05
CA ARG A 138 5.90 8.51 2.27
C ARG A 138 6.66 7.47 1.44
N LEU A 139 6.12 6.25 1.33
CA LEU A 139 6.70 5.22 0.46
C LEU A 139 6.64 5.63 -1.01
N ALA A 140 5.50 6.18 -1.47
CA ALA A 140 5.35 6.63 -2.85
C ALA A 140 6.32 7.78 -3.21
N GLU A 141 6.45 8.79 -2.33
CA GLU A 141 7.39 9.89 -2.48
C GLU A 141 8.84 9.38 -2.52
N ALA A 142 9.21 8.49 -1.61
CA ALA A 142 10.56 7.93 -1.57
C ALA A 142 10.91 7.12 -2.84
N ILE A 143 9.94 6.37 -3.40
CA ILE A 143 10.12 5.67 -4.68
C ILE A 143 10.23 6.67 -5.82
N HIS A 144 9.39 7.71 -5.85
CA HIS A 144 9.44 8.78 -6.85
C HIS A 144 10.82 9.45 -6.90
N ASP A 145 11.38 9.81 -5.74
CA ASP A 145 12.67 10.52 -5.65
C ASP A 145 13.87 9.76 -6.23
N ILE A 146 13.80 8.42 -6.28
CA ILE A 146 14.89 7.56 -6.78
C ILE A 146 14.60 6.92 -8.15
N SER A 147 13.44 7.24 -8.72
CA SER A 147 12.93 6.70 -9.97
C SER A 147 12.45 7.82 -10.90
N ASN A 148 11.85 7.43 -12.03
CA ASN A 148 11.13 8.34 -12.92
C ASN A 148 9.64 7.99 -12.96
N TYR A 149 9.12 7.27 -11.95
CA TYR A 149 7.70 6.96 -11.85
C TYR A 149 6.94 8.20 -11.38
N PRO A 150 5.86 8.62 -12.08
CA PRO A 150 5.10 9.79 -11.68
C PRO A 150 4.50 9.67 -10.28
N TYR A 151 4.68 10.69 -9.45
CA TYR A 151 3.90 10.91 -8.23
C TYR A 151 3.63 12.43 -8.09
N PRO A 152 2.38 12.88 -7.87
CA PRO A 152 1.15 12.07 -7.75
C PRO A 152 0.82 11.31 -9.05
N PRO A 153 0.05 10.21 -8.96
CA PRO A 153 -0.27 9.40 -10.12
C PRO A 153 -1.21 10.14 -11.09
N VAL A 154 -1.13 9.78 -12.37
CA VAL A 154 -2.05 10.29 -13.40
C VAL A 154 -3.45 9.74 -13.15
N ARG A 155 -4.40 10.64 -12.95
CA ARG A 155 -5.82 10.29 -12.79
C ARG A 155 -6.52 10.29 -14.15
N ASN A 156 -7.17 9.18 -14.47
CA ASN A 156 -7.94 8.98 -15.70
C ASN A 156 -9.47 8.96 -15.45
N GLY A 157 -9.91 9.26 -14.22
CA GLY A 157 -11.33 9.24 -13.83
C GLY A 157 -11.88 7.87 -13.42
N CYS A 158 -11.06 6.81 -13.43
CA CYS A 158 -11.42 5.51 -12.87
C CYS A 158 -11.27 5.53 -11.33
N GLU A 159 -12.31 5.10 -10.64
CA GLU A 159 -12.32 4.84 -9.20
C GLU A 159 -11.89 3.38 -8.96
N TYR A 160 -10.72 3.22 -8.35
CA TYR A 160 -10.11 1.92 -8.11
C TYR A 160 -10.66 1.29 -6.82
N ALA A 161 -11.71 0.50 -6.96
CA ALA A 161 -12.31 -0.28 -5.89
C ALA A 161 -11.75 -1.71 -5.84
N GLY A 162 -11.70 -2.32 -4.65
CA GLY A 162 -11.30 -3.72 -4.49
C GLY A 162 -9.84 -4.02 -4.86
N THR A 163 -8.94 -3.06 -4.65
CA THR A 163 -7.51 -3.20 -4.95
C THR A 163 -6.75 -3.98 -3.88
N LEU A 164 -5.63 -4.58 -4.26
CA LEU A 164 -4.72 -5.29 -3.38
C LEU A 164 -4.14 -4.36 -2.31
N VAL A 165 -3.61 -3.19 -2.71
CA VAL A 165 -2.85 -2.32 -1.80
C VAL A 165 -3.75 -1.66 -0.76
N ASP A 166 -4.97 -1.29 -1.13
CA ASP A 166 -5.96 -0.78 -0.18
C ASP A 166 -6.39 -1.86 0.82
N TRP A 167 -6.49 -3.10 0.35
CA TRP A 167 -6.88 -4.23 1.17
C TRP A 167 -5.78 -4.55 2.18
N ALA A 168 -4.54 -4.64 1.69
CA ALA A 168 -3.36 -4.89 2.48
C ALA A 168 -3.22 -3.85 3.60
N ALA A 169 -3.34 -2.56 3.26
CA ALA A 169 -3.28 -1.49 4.24
C ALA A 169 -4.43 -1.59 5.28
N SER A 170 -5.64 -1.91 4.84
CA SER A 170 -6.79 -2.13 5.71
C SER A 170 -6.66 -3.35 6.63
N ASN A 171 -5.75 -4.27 6.31
CA ASN A 171 -5.54 -5.52 7.04
C ASN A 171 -4.15 -5.61 7.71
N GLY A 172 -3.55 -4.47 8.03
CA GLY A 172 -2.41 -4.40 8.95
C GLY A 172 -1.04 -4.11 8.31
N VAL A 173 -0.96 -4.14 6.97
CA VAL A 173 0.23 -3.63 6.25
C VAL A 173 0.34 -2.12 6.50
N LYS A 174 1.52 -1.64 6.89
CA LYS A 174 1.73 -0.26 7.33
C LYS A 174 1.83 0.70 6.15
N ALA A 175 2.54 0.28 5.09
CA ALA A 175 2.66 1.02 3.84
C ALA A 175 2.49 0.07 2.66
N ALA A 176 1.62 0.43 1.72
CA ALA A 176 1.41 -0.34 0.50
C ALA A 176 1.20 0.61 -0.69
N VAL A 177 1.87 0.30 -1.80
CA VAL A 177 1.80 1.07 -3.06
C VAL A 177 1.64 0.14 -4.25
N ASP A 178 0.82 0.55 -5.21
CA ASP A 178 0.90 0.05 -6.58
C ASP A 178 1.94 0.91 -7.32
N VAL A 179 2.90 0.27 -7.98
CA VAL A 179 3.92 0.95 -8.80
C VAL A 179 3.73 0.52 -10.23
N GLU A 180 3.34 1.46 -11.07
CA GLU A 180 3.24 1.23 -12.51
C GLU A 180 4.57 1.53 -13.20
N LEU A 181 5.12 0.52 -13.88
CA LEU A 181 6.31 0.67 -14.72
C LEU A 181 6.06 1.67 -15.87
N ASN A 182 7.11 2.32 -16.38
CA ASN A 182 6.97 3.31 -17.45
C ASN A 182 6.83 2.66 -18.83
N SER A 183 7.14 1.37 -18.94
CA SER A 183 7.01 0.54 -20.12
C SER A 183 6.16 -0.68 -19.83
N ASP A 184 5.51 -1.21 -20.87
CA ASP A 184 4.82 -2.51 -20.91
C ASP A 184 5.75 -3.65 -21.36
N VAL A 185 7.04 -3.35 -21.60
CA VAL A 185 8.05 -4.29 -22.06
C VAL A 185 9.32 -4.24 -21.20
N ASP A 186 9.83 -3.05 -20.89
CA ASP A 186 11.01 -2.91 -20.04
C ASP A 186 10.68 -3.19 -18.58
N THR A 187 11.59 -3.91 -17.93
CA THR A 187 11.60 -4.20 -16.50
C THR A 187 12.11 -3.02 -15.67
N GLU A 188 12.83 -2.09 -16.30
CA GLU A 188 13.51 -0.97 -15.67
C GLU A 188 14.39 -1.43 -14.49
N PHE A 189 15.06 -2.57 -14.69
CA PHE A 189 15.72 -3.35 -13.64
C PHE A 189 16.64 -2.53 -12.73
N GLU A 190 17.51 -1.69 -13.30
CA GLU A 190 18.43 -0.86 -12.51
C GLU A 190 17.71 0.13 -11.59
N THR A 191 16.56 0.66 -12.04
CA THR A 191 15.70 1.50 -11.22
C THR A 191 15.05 0.68 -10.12
N ASN A 192 14.49 -0.47 -10.47
CA ASN A 192 13.79 -1.31 -9.51
C ASN A 192 14.73 -2.03 -8.52
N LEU A 193 16.02 -2.16 -8.85
CA LEU A 193 17.05 -2.58 -7.90
C LEU A 193 17.30 -1.53 -6.81
N ARG A 194 17.21 -0.23 -7.16
CA ARG A 194 17.21 0.86 -6.16
C ARG A 194 15.92 0.85 -5.34
N VAL A 195 14.77 0.60 -5.97
CA VAL A 195 13.48 0.45 -5.25
C VAL A 195 13.51 -0.73 -4.28
N LEU A 196 14.12 -1.85 -4.63
CA LEU A 196 14.35 -2.97 -3.71
C LEU A 196 15.20 -2.54 -2.50
N SER A 197 16.28 -1.79 -2.74
CA SER A 197 17.15 -1.28 -1.68
C SER A 197 16.40 -0.31 -0.76
N LEU A 198 15.54 0.54 -1.33
CA LEU A 198 14.65 1.42 -0.58
C LEU A 198 13.67 0.61 0.26
N LEU A 199 12.98 -0.38 -0.31
CA LEU A 199 12.04 -1.24 0.40
C LEU A 199 12.69 -1.92 1.62
N LEU A 200 13.92 -2.40 1.47
CA LEU A 200 14.67 -3.08 2.52
C LEU A 200 15.19 -2.15 3.63
N SER A 201 15.19 -0.84 3.40
CA SER A 201 15.58 0.19 4.38
C SER A 201 14.40 1.06 4.84
N PHE A 202 13.21 0.83 4.32
CA PHE A 202 12.02 1.59 4.68
C PHE A 202 11.46 1.10 6.02
N GLU A 203 11.50 1.98 7.02
CA GLU A 203 10.94 1.72 8.35
C GLU A 203 9.60 2.47 8.51
N PRO A 204 8.44 1.78 8.47
CA PRO A 204 7.15 2.43 8.68
C PRO A 204 7.09 3.10 10.05
N GLN A 205 6.64 4.35 10.09
CA GLN A 205 6.44 5.01 11.37
C GLN A 205 5.24 4.35 12.08
N ILE A 206 5.44 3.93 13.32
CA ILE A 206 4.35 3.55 14.20
C ILE A 206 3.71 4.86 14.66
N PRO A 207 2.44 5.17 14.31
CA PRO A 207 1.79 6.33 14.89
C PRO A 207 1.84 6.19 16.41
N PRO A 208 2.16 7.25 17.17
CA PRO A 208 2.22 7.15 18.62
C PRO A 208 0.90 6.56 19.09
N THR A 209 0.97 5.41 19.78
CA THR A 209 -0.16 4.90 20.53
C THR A 209 -0.56 6.04 21.46
N LEU A 210 -1.75 6.59 21.29
CA LEU A 210 -2.31 7.47 22.31
C LEU A 210 -2.18 6.69 23.62
N PRO A 211 -1.55 7.25 24.67
CA PRO A 211 -1.51 6.56 25.95
C PRO A 211 -2.95 6.22 26.30
N ALA A 212 -3.18 4.97 26.70
CA ALA A 212 -4.47 4.54 27.19
C ALA A 212 -4.94 5.61 28.18
N ILE A 213 -6.12 6.19 27.94
CA ILE A 213 -6.73 7.11 28.90
C ILE A 213 -6.93 6.26 30.14
N THR A 214 -6.00 6.36 31.10
CA THR A 214 -6.24 5.87 32.45
C THR A 214 -7.51 6.57 32.90
N PRO A 215 -8.56 5.85 33.33
CA PRO A 215 -9.70 6.50 33.94
C PRO A 215 -9.14 7.44 35.00
N PHE A 216 -9.43 8.73 34.88
CA PHE A 216 -9.09 9.69 35.94
C PHE A 216 -9.60 9.06 37.23
N ASP A 217 -8.70 8.90 38.21
CA ASP A 217 -9.08 8.65 39.59
C ASP A 217 -10.14 9.69 39.93
N THR A 218 -11.39 9.26 40.00
CA THR A 218 -12.47 10.06 40.52
C THR A 218 -12.15 10.28 41.98
N LEU A 219 -11.66 11.47 42.31
CA LEU A 219 -11.69 11.95 43.68
C LEU A 219 -13.15 11.81 44.16
N PRO A 220 -13.43 11.12 45.28
CA PRO A 220 -14.78 10.89 45.73
C PRO A 220 -15.43 12.23 46.07
N GLY A 221 -16.52 12.57 45.37
CA GLY A 221 -17.40 13.69 45.76
C GLY A 221 -17.81 14.69 44.68
N GLN A 222 -17.47 14.52 43.40
CA GLN A 222 -18.02 15.38 42.34
C GLN A 222 -19.04 14.66 41.47
N THR A 223 -20.31 14.97 41.69
CA THR A 223 -21.42 14.63 40.82
C THR A 223 -21.34 15.51 39.56
N ILE A 224 -21.05 14.92 38.41
CA ILE A 224 -21.08 15.64 37.13
C ILE A 224 -22.45 15.40 36.49
N THR A 225 -23.31 16.42 36.50
CA THR A 225 -24.57 16.39 35.76
C THR A 225 -24.29 16.74 34.29
N PRO A 226 -24.69 15.92 33.31
CA PRO A 226 -24.41 16.23 31.91
C PRO A 226 -25.39 17.27 31.40
N THR A 227 -24.92 18.50 31.18
CA THR A 227 -25.65 19.51 30.41
C THR A 227 -25.29 19.35 28.94
N ILE A 228 -26.25 18.87 28.13
CA ILE A 228 -26.10 18.82 26.67
C ILE A 228 -26.27 20.24 26.13
N GLY A 229 -25.17 20.86 25.74
CA GLY A 229 -25.14 22.15 25.04
C GLY A 229 -24.56 21.98 23.64
N VAL A 230 -25.41 22.10 22.63
CA VAL A 230 -25.04 22.22 21.22
C VAL A 230 -24.65 23.68 20.95
N THR A 231 -23.41 23.96 20.53
CA THR A 231 -23.07 25.07 19.60
C THR A 231 -21.62 25.00 19.11
N SER A 232 -21.48 24.95 17.78
CA SER A 232 -20.60 25.74 16.89
C SER A 232 -19.09 25.94 17.17
N THR A 233 -18.29 25.48 16.20
CA THR A 233 -17.03 26.06 15.65
C THR A 233 -15.99 26.64 16.61
N ILE A 234 -14.85 25.97 16.79
CA ILE A 234 -13.60 26.61 17.23
C ILE A 234 -12.39 25.94 16.54
N THR A 235 -11.65 26.75 15.77
CA THR A 235 -10.30 26.46 15.27
C THR A 235 -9.30 26.41 16.42
N PRO A 236 -8.46 25.37 16.58
CA PRO A 236 -7.48 25.37 17.67
C PRO A 236 -6.22 26.15 17.27
N THR A 237 -6.07 27.35 17.83
CA THR A 237 -4.77 28.04 17.94
C THR A 237 -4.10 27.60 19.24
N VAL A 238 -3.03 26.80 19.16
CA VAL A 238 -2.24 26.39 20.34
C VAL A 238 -1.29 27.54 20.72
N LYS A 239 -1.53 28.18 21.87
CA LYS A 239 -0.55 29.05 22.53
C LYS A 239 0.28 28.22 23.52
N LEU A 240 1.54 27.94 23.16
CA LEU A 240 2.54 27.38 24.05
C LEU A 240 2.98 28.43 25.08
N ARG A 241 2.79 28.13 26.37
CA ARG A 241 3.32 28.92 27.48
C ARG A 241 4.58 28.23 28.01
N ILE A 242 5.74 28.78 27.70
CA ILE A 242 7.04 28.30 28.20
C ILE A 242 7.22 28.80 29.64
N PRO A 243 7.44 27.92 30.64
CA PRO A 243 7.79 28.34 31.99
C PRO A 243 9.19 28.95 32.02
N ARG A 244 9.34 30.10 32.69
CA ARG A 244 10.66 30.69 32.97
C ARG A 244 11.42 29.80 33.96
N THR A 245 12.66 29.48 33.65
CA THR A 245 13.62 28.87 34.57
C THR A 245 13.93 29.82 35.74
N PRO A 246 14.09 29.33 36.98
CA PRO A 246 14.57 30.16 38.09
C PRO A 246 16.05 30.50 37.92
N GLU A 247 16.42 31.77 38.10
CA GLU A 247 17.81 32.21 38.19
C GLU A 247 18.45 31.69 39.48
N ILE A 248 19.63 31.09 39.36
CA ILE A 248 20.49 30.69 40.48
C ILE A 248 21.43 31.87 40.79
N PRO A 249 21.45 32.43 42.01
CA PRO A 249 22.41 33.48 42.36
C PRO A 249 23.83 32.91 42.51
N PRO A 250 24.88 33.67 42.17
CA PRO A 250 26.26 33.25 42.39
C PRO A 250 26.58 33.20 43.89
N ASN A 251 27.33 32.17 44.31
CA ASN A 251 27.82 31.98 45.66
C ASN A 251 28.90 33.03 46.05
N PRO A 252 29.07 33.32 47.35
CA PRO A 252 29.88 34.42 47.88
C PRO A 252 31.40 34.27 47.66
#